data_AF-A0A176WT72-F1
#
_entry.id   AF-A0A176WT72-F1
#
_cell.length_a   1.000
_cell.length_b   1.000
_cell.length_c   1.000
_cell.angle_alpha   90.00
_cell.angle_beta   90.00
_cell.angle_gamma   90.00
#
_symmetry.space_group_name_H-M   'P 1'
#
loop_
_entity.id
_entity.type
_entity.pdbx_description
1 polymer ?
#
loop_
_entity_poly.entity_id
_entity_poly.type
_entity_poly.pdbx_seq_one_letter_code
_entity_poly.pdbx_strand_id
1 'polypeptide(L)'
;MCNHCVIENVKQNMLSRRLLFKGAAAGVAAVASGSVAAPALAQAPTRVVDLTHTYDSEFPTFDGKPGIAFEWAADIAKDGYQLHKLTIYEHTGTHIDAPFHFSADGASVDQLEPQKLVAPLVIIDITDRAKEDANSTIEAEDIERWISANGDIPVGAVVALRSGWATKVKSPAFRTDDAGKFAFPGFGKSATDLLLKHEAVAIGVDTLSLDPGNSADFAVHNSWLPAGRYGIEGLNNLEALPVKGATIIVGAPKHRGGTGGPARILALV
;
A
#
# COMPACT_ATOMS: atom_id res chain seq x y z
N MET A 1 -24.10 4.74 -23.23
CA MET A 1 -25.05 5.71 -22.63
C MET A 1 -24.65 7.10 -23.12
N CYS A 2 -25.54 7.85 -23.76
CA CYS A 2 -25.20 9.12 -24.43
C CYS A 2 -24.79 10.19 -23.40
N ASN A 3 -23.70 10.93 -23.67
CA ASN A 3 -23.17 12.03 -22.83
C ASN A 3 -24.23 13.06 -22.44
N HIS A 4 -25.26 13.25 -23.28
CA HIS A 4 -26.38 14.13 -23.00
C HIS A 4 -27.18 13.72 -21.74
N CYS A 5 -27.37 12.41 -21.52
CA CYS A 5 -28.13 11.91 -20.37
C CYS A 5 -27.38 12.11 -19.04
N VAL A 6 -26.04 12.12 -19.07
CA VAL A 6 -25.22 12.31 -17.85
C VAL A 6 -25.23 13.78 -17.42
N ILE A 7 -25.10 14.70 -18.38
CA ILE A 7 -25.08 16.14 -18.12
C ILE A 7 -26.43 16.63 -17.55
N GLU A 8 -27.54 16.15 -18.09
CA GLU A 8 -28.87 16.55 -17.59
C GLU A 8 -29.18 15.96 -16.21
N ASN A 9 -28.70 14.75 -15.91
CA ASN A 9 -28.87 14.15 -14.58
C ASN A 9 -28.08 14.92 -13.49
N VAL A 10 -26.90 15.43 -13.82
CA VAL A 10 -26.11 16.28 -12.91
C VAL A 10 -26.84 17.61 -12.64
N LYS A 11 -27.40 18.25 -13.67
CA LYS A 11 -28.17 19.50 -13.51
C LYS A 11 -29.44 19.33 -12.67
N GLN A 12 -30.19 18.24 -12.86
CA GLN A 12 -31.42 17.98 -12.10
C GLN A 12 -31.14 17.72 -10.61
N ASN A 13 -30.07 16.99 -10.29
CA ASN A 13 -29.71 16.70 -8.90
C ASN A 13 -29.19 17.94 -8.14
N MET A 14 -28.60 18.93 -8.84
CA MET A 14 -28.19 20.19 -8.22
C MET A 14 -29.38 21.08 -7.82
N LEU A 15 -30.52 20.97 -8.51
CA LEU A 15 -31.74 21.75 -8.21
C LEU A 15 -32.57 21.15 -7.06
N SER A 16 -32.54 19.82 -6.91
CA SER A 16 -33.29 19.09 -5.85
C SER A 16 -32.76 19.39 -4.43
N ARG A 17 -31.46 19.64 -4.26
CA ARG A 17 -30.84 19.90 -2.95
C ARG A 17 -31.25 21.23 -2.30
N ARG A 18 -31.86 22.17 -3.04
CA ARG A 18 -32.31 23.46 -2.51
C ARG A 18 -33.69 23.44 -1.85
N LEU A 19 -34.42 22.31 -1.88
CA LEU A 19 -35.81 22.23 -1.39
C LEU A 19 -36.00 21.40 -0.11
N LEU A 20 -34.93 20.84 0.48
CA LEU A 20 -35.03 19.89 1.59
C LEU A 20 -35.02 20.49 3.02
N PHE A 21 -35.16 21.81 3.18
CA PHE A 21 -35.14 22.46 4.50
C PHE A 21 -36.40 23.28 4.82
N LYS A 22 -37.61 22.73 4.59
CA LYS A 22 -38.85 23.29 5.17
C LYS A 22 -39.84 22.19 5.56
N GLY A 23 -40.13 22.09 6.87
CA GLY A 23 -41.18 21.27 7.48
C GLY A 23 -40.64 19.97 8.10
N ALA A 24 -40.95 19.55 9.32
CA ALA A 24 -42.01 19.92 10.25
C ALA A 24 -41.60 19.61 11.71
N ALA A 25 -42.26 20.28 12.65
CA ALA A 25 -42.05 20.16 14.09
C ALA A 25 -42.93 19.10 14.77
N ALA A 26 -42.39 18.54 15.86
CA ALA A 26 -43.02 18.05 17.09
C ALA A 26 -43.95 16.82 17.10
N GLY A 27 -43.49 15.78 17.80
CA GLY A 27 -44.29 14.74 18.45
C GLY A 27 -43.43 14.02 19.49
N VAL A 28 -43.59 14.36 20.78
CA VAL A 28 -42.82 13.77 21.89
C VAL A 28 -43.54 12.51 22.38
N ALA A 29 -42.93 11.34 22.20
CA ALA A 29 -43.30 10.12 22.89
C ALA A 29 -42.11 9.68 23.74
N ALA A 30 -42.31 9.64 25.06
CA ALA A 30 -41.30 9.20 26.02
C ALA A 30 -41.09 7.68 25.89
N VAL A 31 -39.93 7.28 25.37
CA VAL A 31 -39.45 5.89 25.39
C VAL A 31 -38.36 5.81 26.46
N ALA A 32 -38.50 4.81 27.34
CA ALA A 32 -37.57 4.53 28.42
C ALA A 32 -36.12 4.46 27.90
N SER A 33 -35.28 5.37 28.39
CA SER A 33 -33.86 5.48 28.06
C SER A 33 -33.06 4.41 28.80
N GLY A 34 -33.10 3.18 28.28
CA GLY A 34 -31.94 2.30 28.40
C GLY A 34 -30.80 2.99 27.67
N SER A 35 -29.70 3.29 28.38
CA SER A 35 -28.51 3.88 27.77
C SER A 35 -27.87 2.87 26.82
N VAL A 36 -28.39 2.78 25.60
CA VAL A 36 -27.64 2.21 24.49
C VAL A 36 -26.50 3.20 24.28
N ALA A 37 -25.30 2.83 24.69
CA ALA A 37 -24.12 3.61 24.37
C ALA A 37 -24.17 3.85 22.86
N ALA A 38 -24.26 5.12 22.45
CA ALA A 38 -24.12 5.45 21.05
C ALA A 38 -22.81 4.81 20.58
N PRO A 39 -22.78 4.12 19.42
CA PRO A 39 -21.53 3.58 18.91
C PRO A 39 -20.53 4.74 18.92
N ALA A 40 -19.43 4.59 19.63
CA ALA A 40 -18.39 5.59 19.66
C ALA A 40 -18.02 5.87 18.21
N LEU A 41 -18.22 7.10 17.75
CA LEU A 41 -17.72 7.51 16.45
C LEU A 41 -16.23 7.19 16.43
N ALA A 42 -15.75 6.58 15.35
CA ALA A 42 -14.33 6.30 15.18
C ALA A 42 -13.57 7.60 15.46
N GLN A 43 -12.64 7.57 16.42
CA GLN A 43 -11.76 8.70 16.64
C GLN A 43 -10.98 8.94 15.34
N ALA A 44 -11.04 10.17 14.84
CA ALA A 44 -10.21 10.55 13.71
C ALA A 44 -8.73 10.37 14.11
N PRO A 45 -7.88 9.85 13.19
CA PRO A 45 -6.46 9.76 13.46
C PRO A 45 -5.89 11.15 13.74
N THR A 46 -4.89 11.23 14.61
CA THR A 46 -4.21 12.49 14.89
C THR A 46 -3.39 12.95 13.70
N ARG A 47 -2.91 12.00 12.88
CA ARG A 47 -2.19 12.27 11.65
C ARG A 47 -2.39 11.15 10.62
N VAL A 48 -2.39 11.53 9.35
CA VAL A 48 -2.33 10.60 8.21
C VAL A 48 -1.01 10.83 7.48
N VAL A 49 -0.25 9.76 7.27
CA VAL A 49 0.99 9.78 6.49
C VAL A 49 0.75 9.06 5.17
N ASP A 50 1.12 9.69 4.07
CA ASP A 50 1.11 9.07 2.76
C ASP A 50 2.43 8.33 2.54
N LEU A 51 2.37 7.02 2.36
CA LEU A 51 3.53 6.15 2.15
C LEU A 51 3.76 5.85 0.66
N THR A 52 3.20 6.66 -0.22
CA THR A 52 3.20 6.43 -1.66
C THR A 52 4.13 7.42 -2.35
N HIS A 53 4.95 6.94 -3.27
CA HIS A 53 5.63 7.82 -4.22
C HIS A 53 4.64 8.38 -5.25
N THR A 54 4.86 9.61 -5.69
CA THR A 54 4.20 10.10 -6.91
C THR A 54 4.63 9.20 -8.07
N TYR A 55 3.65 8.68 -8.79
CA TYR A 55 3.85 7.73 -9.86
C TYR A 55 3.86 8.44 -11.22
N ASP A 56 4.97 8.34 -11.93
CA ASP A 56 5.17 8.87 -13.27
C ASP A 56 6.08 7.93 -14.09
N SER A 57 6.38 8.31 -15.33
CA SER A 57 7.21 7.52 -16.23
C SER A 57 8.70 7.49 -15.85
N GLU A 58 9.13 8.31 -14.89
CA GLU A 58 10.52 8.39 -14.42
C GLU A 58 10.75 7.54 -13.16
N PHE A 59 9.69 7.10 -12.48
CA PHE A 59 9.82 6.16 -11.36
C PHE A 59 10.61 4.92 -11.80
N PRO A 60 11.72 4.56 -11.11
CA PRO A 60 12.53 3.42 -11.52
C PRO A 60 11.73 2.13 -11.40
N THR A 61 11.83 1.26 -12.39
CA THR A 61 11.18 -0.07 -12.39
C THR A 61 12.21 -1.18 -12.37
N PHE A 62 11.75 -2.38 -12.03
CA PHE A 62 12.60 -3.56 -11.99
C PHE A 62 13.32 -3.80 -13.33
N ASP A 63 12.62 -3.77 -14.47
CA ASP A 63 13.25 -3.97 -15.79
C ASP A 63 13.85 -2.69 -16.38
N GLY A 64 13.55 -1.52 -15.80
CA GLY A 64 14.12 -0.22 -16.16
C GLY A 64 13.37 0.48 -17.29
N LYS A 65 12.22 -0.06 -17.70
CA LYS A 65 11.32 0.58 -18.65
C LYS A 65 10.26 1.41 -17.90
N PRO A 66 9.69 2.45 -18.53
CA PRO A 66 8.62 3.22 -17.91
C PRO A 66 7.45 2.32 -17.47
N GLY A 67 7.06 2.43 -16.20
CA GLY A 67 5.97 1.63 -15.64
C GLY A 67 4.58 2.11 -16.03
N ILE A 68 4.45 3.40 -16.33
CA ILE A 68 3.22 4.06 -16.76
C ILE A 68 3.47 4.90 -18.01
N ALA A 69 2.47 4.90 -18.89
CA ALA A 69 2.32 5.88 -19.95
C ALA A 69 0.93 6.52 -19.84
N PHE A 70 0.84 7.81 -20.12
CA PHE A 70 -0.41 8.56 -20.11
C PHE A 70 -0.55 9.37 -21.39
N GLU A 71 -1.75 9.32 -21.99
CA GLU A 71 -2.11 10.07 -23.18
C GLU A 71 -3.39 10.85 -22.92
N TRP A 72 -3.46 12.10 -23.39
CA TRP A 72 -4.68 12.90 -23.25
C TRP A 72 -5.81 12.25 -24.06
N ALA A 73 -6.88 11.84 -23.38
CA ALA A 73 -8.08 11.29 -23.98
C ALA A 73 -9.21 12.33 -24.10
N ALA A 74 -9.21 13.35 -23.23
CA ALA A 74 -10.10 14.51 -23.31
C ALA A 74 -9.41 15.76 -22.76
N ASP A 75 -9.71 16.92 -23.35
CA ASP A 75 -9.19 18.23 -22.95
C ASP A 75 -10.33 19.18 -22.53
N ILE A 76 -10.09 19.98 -21.50
CA ILE A 76 -11.15 20.81 -20.90
C ILE A 76 -11.73 21.83 -21.88
N ALA A 77 -10.92 22.38 -22.79
CA ALA A 77 -11.39 23.39 -23.72
C ALA A 77 -12.31 22.82 -24.80
N LYS A 78 -12.17 21.52 -25.12
CA LYS A 78 -12.95 20.84 -26.15
C LYS A 78 -14.11 20.04 -25.58
N ASP A 79 -13.86 19.32 -24.48
CA ASP A 79 -14.73 18.29 -23.94
C ASP A 79 -15.43 18.71 -22.63
N GLY A 80 -14.96 19.80 -21.99
CA GLY A 80 -15.48 20.29 -20.72
C GLY A 80 -14.95 19.54 -19.48
N TYR A 81 -14.02 18.60 -19.66
CA TYR A 81 -13.32 17.87 -18.61
C TYR A 81 -11.93 17.42 -19.08
N GLN A 82 -11.06 17.04 -18.14
CA GLN A 82 -9.72 16.51 -18.42
C GLN A 82 -9.69 15.01 -18.13
N LEU A 83 -9.09 14.24 -19.03
CA LEU A 83 -8.95 12.79 -18.86
C LEU A 83 -7.67 12.30 -19.54
N HIS A 84 -6.88 11.51 -18.83
CA HIS A 84 -5.85 10.68 -19.42
C HIS A 84 -6.34 9.25 -19.60
N LYS A 85 -5.96 8.62 -20.71
CA LYS A 85 -5.88 7.16 -20.80
C LYS A 85 -4.52 6.73 -20.27
N LEU A 86 -4.52 5.72 -19.40
CA LEU A 86 -3.32 5.18 -18.76
C LEU A 86 -3.03 3.78 -19.30
N THR A 87 -1.75 3.50 -19.53
CA THR A 87 -1.21 2.16 -19.74
C THR A 87 -0.22 1.90 -18.61
N ILE A 88 -0.42 0.83 -17.84
CA ILE A 88 0.29 0.58 -16.57
C ILE A 88 0.75 -0.88 -16.54
N TYR A 89 1.98 -1.10 -16.10
CA TYR A 89 2.45 -2.40 -15.63
C TYR A 89 2.14 -2.56 -14.14
N GLU A 90 1.57 -3.70 -13.74
CA GLU A 90 1.05 -3.90 -12.37
C GLU A 90 2.10 -3.63 -11.27
N HIS A 91 3.32 -4.11 -11.46
CA HIS A 91 4.37 -4.08 -10.43
C HIS A 91 5.30 -2.86 -10.60
N THR A 92 4.74 -1.66 -10.49
CA THR A 92 5.49 -0.41 -10.68
C THR A 92 5.00 0.71 -9.78
N GLY A 93 5.91 1.63 -9.41
CA GLY A 93 5.62 2.62 -8.37
C GLY A 93 5.53 1.95 -6.99
N THR A 94 4.87 2.64 -6.05
CA THR A 94 4.39 2.00 -4.83
C THR A 94 3.22 1.08 -5.19
N HIS A 95 3.37 -0.23 -4.95
CA HIS A 95 2.41 -1.22 -5.42
C HIS A 95 2.23 -2.38 -4.45
N ILE A 96 1.16 -3.14 -4.66
CA ILE A 96 0.85 -4.38 -3.93
C ILE A 96 1.13 -5.59 -4.82
N ASP A 97 1.66 -6.65 -4.22
CA ASP A 97 1.80 -7.98 -4.83
C ASP A 97 0.79 -8.93 -4.23
N ALA A 98 -0.11 -9.48 -5.06
CA ALA A 98 -1.02 -10.52 -4.64
C ALA A 98 -0.34 -11.90 -4.69
N PRO A 99 -0.82 -12.92 -3.93
CA PRO A 99 -0.34 -14.29 -4.02
C PRO A 99 -0.21 -14.82 -5.45
N PHE A 100 -1.16 -14.47 -6.33
CA PHE A 100 -1.19 -14.87 -7.73
C PHE A 100 0.06 -14.45 -8.53
N HIS A 101 0.83 -13.47 -8.06
CA HIS A 101 2.07 -13.04 -8.71
C HIS A 101 3.12 -14.17 -8.79
N PHE A 102 3.22 -15.01 -7.76
CA PHE A 102 4.21 -16.10 -7.66
C PHE A 102 3.59 -17.48 -7.35
N SER A 103 2.26 -17.60 -7.31
CA SER A 103 1.54 -18.86 -7.12
C SER A 103 0.42 -18.97 -8.15
N ALA A 104 0.48 -19.99 -9.01
CA ALA A 104 -0.47 -20.18 -10.12
C ALA A 104 -1.92 -20.41 -9.65
N ASP A 105 -2.09 -20.87 -8.42
CA ASP A 105 -3.36 -21.08 -7.71
C ASP A 105 -3.62 -20.04 -6.61
N GLY A 106 -2.74 -19.03 -6.51
CA GLY A 106 -2.82 -17.97 -5.53
C GLY A 106 -3.99 -17.02 -5.80
N ALA A 107 -4.47 -16.37 -4.75
CA ALA A 107 -5.50 -15.34 -4.86
C ALA A 107 -5.00 -14.15 -5.69
N SER A 108 -5.80 -13.71 -6.67
CA SER A 108 -5.55 -12.47 -7.41
C SER A 108 -5.88 -11.23 -6.57
N VAL A 109 -5.40 -10.06 -6.98
CA VAL A 109 -5.56 -8.81 -6.21
C VAL A 109 -7.03 -8.47 -5.91
N ASP A 110 -7.96 -8.78 -6.82
CA ASP A 110 -9.39 -8.57 -6.61
C ASP A 110 -10.05 -9.53 -5.64
N GLN A 111 -9.36 -10.62 -5.29
CA GLN A 111 -9.80 -11.66 -4.36
C GLN A 111 -9.26 -11.47 -2.94
N LEU A 112 -8.37 -10.50 -2.72
CA LEU A 112 -7.87 -10.17 -1.38
C LEU A 112 -9.02 -9.74 -0.47
N GLU A 113 -9.07 -10.30 0.73
CA GLU A 113 -10.09 -9.96 1.73
C GLU A 113 -9.92 -8.50 2.17
N PRO A 114 -10.94 -7.63 2.02
CA PRO A 114 -10.81 -6.22 2.38
C PRO A 114 -10.41 -5.95 3.83
N GLN A 115 -10.76 -6.85 4.76
CA GLN A 115 -10.40 -6.77 6.17
C GLN A 115 -8.90 -6.89 6.40
N LYS A 116 -8.17 -7.52 5.47
CA LYS A 116 -6.71 -7.66 5.52
C LYS A 116 -5.99 -6.42 5.01
N LEU A 117 -6.67 -5.55 4.25
CA LEU A 117 -6.09 -4.33 3.68
C LEU A 117 -6.06 -3.14 4.66
N VAL A 118 -6.62 -3.29 5.85
CA VAL A 118 -6.52 -2.33 6.96
C VAL A 118 -5.96 -3.07 8.16
N ALA A 119 -4.70 -2.81 8.49
CA ALA A 119 -3.94 -3.67 9.40
C ALA A 119 -3.04 -2.86 10.35
N PRO A 120 -2.68 -3.41 11.51
CA PRO A 120 -1.61 -2.84 12.33
C PRO A 120 -0.31 -2.76 11.52
N LEU A 121 0.44 -1.66 11.67
CA LEU A 121 1.74 -1.49 11.03
C LEU A 121 2.86 -1.61 12.07
N VAL A 122 3.82 -2.47 11.77
CA VAL A 122 5.10 -2.63 12.48
C VAL A 122 6.22 -2.20 11.54
N ILE A 123 7.17 -1.41 12.03
CA ILE A 123 8.35 -0.99 11.27
C ILE A 123 9.60 -1.54 11.93
N ILE A 124 10.41 -2.24 11.14
CA ILE A 124 11.73 -2.74 11.51
C ILE A 124 12.76 -1.89 10.75
N ASP A 125 13.63 -1.23 11.51
CA ASP A 125 14.60 -0.29 10.97
C ASP A 125 15.98 -0.93 10.81
N ILE A 126 16.49 -0.89 9.58
CA ILE A 126 17.86 -1.32 9.23
C ILE A 126 18.64 -0.21 8.51
N THR A 127 18.19 1.04 8.60
CA THR A 127 18.70 2.20 7.85
C THR A 127 20.21 2.36 7.96
N ASP A 128 20.78 2.18 9.14
CA ASP A 128 22.24 2.31 9.32
C ASP A 128 23.00 1.15 8.68
N ARG A 129 22.48 -0.09 8.76
CA ARG A 129 23.07 -1.23 8.05
C ARG A 129 22.98 -1.07 6.54
N ALA A 130 21.85 -0.57 6.04
CA ALA A 130 21.61 -0.36 4.61
C ALA A 130 22.52 0.72 3.98
N LYS A 131 23.09 1.63 4.80
CA LYS A 131 24.13 2.57 4.36
C LYS A 131 25.48 1.87 4.17
N GLU A 132 25.78 0.87 4.98
CA GLU A 132 27.04 0.13 4.96
C GLU A 132 27.02 -1.01 3.93
N ASP A 133 25.89 -1.70 3.82
CA ASP A 133 25.66 -2.79 2.87
C ASP A 133 24.30 -2.61 2.16
N ALA A 134 24.40 -2.30 0.87
CA ALA A 134 23.25 -2.13 0.00
C ALA A 134 22.40 -3.39 -0.14
N ASN A 135 22.92 -4.58 0.14
CA ASN A 135 22.16 -5.84 0.09
C ASN A 135 21.83 -6.40 1.48
N SER A 136 21.88 -5.55 2.51
CA SER A 136 21.48 -5.96 3.86
C SER A 136 20.02 -6.44 3.88
N THR A 137 19.78 -7.49 4.63
CA THR A 137 18.48 -8.14 4.78
C THR A 137 17.96 -8.01 6.21
N ILE A 138 16.64 -7.98 6.40
CA ILE A 138 16.04 -8.30 7.70
C ILE A 138 16.12 -9.82 7.89
N GLU A 139 16.70 -10.27 9.00
CA GLU A 139 16.76 -11.69 9.37
C GLU A 139 15.91 -11.99 10.62
N ALA A 140 15.73 -13.27 10.97
CA ALA A 140 14.95 -13.69 12.14
C ALA A 140 15.38 -12.98 13.42
N GLU A 141 16.69 -12.78 13.62
CA GLU A 141 17.23 -12.12 14.80
C GLU A 141 16.83 -10.62 14.88
N ASP A 142 16.55 -9.97 13.74
CA ASP A 142 16.01 -8.61 13.72
C ASP A 142 14.58 -8.58 14.26
N ILE A 143 13.76 -9.58 13.87
CA ILE A 143 12.39 -9.73 14.35
C ILE A 143 12.38 -9.97 15.86
N GLU A 144 13.23 -10.87 16.35
CA GLU A 144 13.35 -11.20 17.77
C GLU A 144 13.81 -10.00 18.60
N ARG A 145 14.81 -9.25 18.12
CA ARG A 145 15.24 -8.00 18.75
C ARG A 145 14.11 -6.97 18.80
N TRP A 146 13.37 -6.83 17.71
CA TRP A 146 12.23 -5.92 17.66
C TRP A 146 11.17 -6.31 18.69
N ILE A 147 10.79 -7.60 18.77
CA ILE A 147 9.82 -8.12 19.73
C ILE A 147 10.29 -7.88 21.17
N SER A 148 11.55 -8.18 21.47
CA SER A 148 12.14 -7.95 22.79
C SER A 148 12.04 -6.48 23.24
N ALA A 149 12.25 -5.54 22.32
CA ALA A 149 12.21 -4.11 22.62
C ALA A 149 10.78 -3.51 22.61
N ASN A 150 9.86 -4.07 21.82
CA ASN A 150 8.58 -3.42 21.49
C ASN A 150 7.34 -4.23 21.90
N GLY A 151 7.48 -5.49 22.30
CA GLY A 151 6.40 -6.46 22.51
C GLY A 151 6.04 -7.22 21.24
N ASP A 152 5.04 -8.09 21.34
CA ASP A 152 4.65 -8.98 20.24
C ASP A 152 4.21 -8.24 18.97
N ILE A 153 4.51 -8.84 17.82
CA ILE A 153 3.93 -8.43 16.54
C ILE A 153 2.44 -8.84 16.54
N PRO A 154 1.50 -7.89 16.34
CA PRO A 154 0.08 -8.23 16.30
C PRO A 154 -0.25 -9.21 15.17
N VAL A 155 -1.15 -10.16 15.43
CA VAL A 155 -1.71 -11.04 14.39
C VAL A 155 -2.33 -10.18 13.29
N GLY A 156 -2.03 -10.52 12.04
CA GLY A 156 -2.51 -9.79 10.87
C GLY A 156 -1.81 -8.45 10.64
N ALA A 157 -0.69 -8.17 11.30
CA ALA A 157 0.08 -6.96 11.04
C ALA A 157 0.75 -6.97 9.66
N VAL A 158 0.97 -5.77 9.11
CA VAL A 158 1.94 -5.54 8.05
C VAL A 158 3.27 -5.20 8.71
N VAL A 159 4.34 -5.91 8.30
CA VAL A 159 5.69 -5.66 8.79
C VAL A 159 6.51 -4.98 7.69
N ALA A 160 6.80 -3.70 7.88
CA ALA A 160 7.55 -2.89 6.94
C ALA A 160 9.03 -2.81 7.31
N LEU A 161 9.89 -2.96 6.31
CA LEU A 161 11.32 -2.70 6.36
C LEU A 161 11.55 -1.21 6.08
N ARG A 162 12.17 -0.51 7.02
CA ARG A 162 12.69 0.85 6.83
C ARG A 162 14.20 0.78 6.64
N SER A 163 14.66 1.00 5.41
CA SER A 163 16.09 1.07 5.09
C SER A 163 16.56 2.47 4.71
N GLY A 164 15.62 3.40 4.49
CA GLY A 164 15.89 4.74 3.99
C GLY A 164 16.08 4.79 2.48
N TRP A 165 15.80 3.69 1.77
CA TRP A 165 16.06 3.57 0.33
C TRP A 165 15.15 4.44 -0.53
N ALA A 166 13.95 4.76 -0.04
CA ALA A 166 13.01 5.69 -0.69
C ALA A 166 13.66 7.03 -1.10
N THR A 167 14.66 7.49 -0.35
CA THR A 167 15.41 8.73 -0.65
C THR A 167 16.19 8.67 -1.97
N LYS A 168 16.48 7.46 -2.45
CA LYS A 168 17.25 7.21 -3.68
C LYS A 168 16.39 7.16 -4.94
N VAL A 169 15.05 7.22 -4.85
CA VAL A 169 14.12 6.98 -5.97
C VAL A 169 14.40 7.80 -7.24
N LYS A 170 15.05 8.98 -7.13
CA LYS A 170 15.44 9.83 -8.27
C LYS A 170 16.85 9.57 -8.81
N SER A 171 17.51 8.52 -8.33
CA SER A 171 18.89 8.16 -8.64
C SER A 171 18.96 6.73 -9.16
N PRO A 172 19.89 6.41 -10.09
CA PRO A 172 20.19 5.03 -10.47
C PRO A 172 20.49 4.13 -9.26
N ALA A 173 21.01 4.71 -8.17
CA ALA A 173 21.30 4.03 -6.92
C ALA A 173 20.06 3.46 -6.20
N PHE A 174 18.84 3.79 -6.64
CA PHE A 174 17.64 3.09 -6.18
C PHE A 174 17.62 1.64 -6.67
N ARG A 175 18.19 1.39 -7.86
CA ARG A 175 18.14 0.09 -8.53
C ARG A 175 19.47 -0.63 -8.50
N THR A 176 20.57 0.06 -8.80
CA THR A 176 21.86 -0.60 -9.05
C THR A 176 23.03 0.05 -8.33
N ASP A 177 24.08 -0.73 -8.09
CA ASP A 177 25.40 -0.24 -7.73
C ASP A 177 26.13 0.43 -8.93
N ASP A 178 27.33 0.94 -8.69
CA ASP A 178 28.19 1.57 -9.71
C ASP A 178 28.61 0.61 -10.83
N ALA A 179 28.52 -0.71 -10.59
CA ALA A 179 28.79 -1.75 -11.59
C ALA A 179 27.53 -2.13 -12.41
N GLY A 180 26.39 -1.50 -12.14
CA GLY A 180 25.12 -1.76 -12.80
C GLY A 180 24.42 -3.04 -12.34
N LYS A 181 24.85 -3.64 -11.22
CA LYS A 181 24.18 -4.80 -10.61
C LYS A 181 23.09 -4.32 -9.68
N PHE A 182 21.99 -5.06 -9.59
CA PHE A 182 20.96 -4.78 -8.59
C PHE A 182 21.56 -4.79 -7.19
N ALA A 183 21.27 -3.74 -6.42
CA ALA A 183 21.80 -3.56 -5.08
C ALA A 183 20.81 -2.72 -4.29
N PHE A 184 20.01 -3.36 -3.45
CA PHE A 184 19.08 -2.72 -2.53
C PHE A 184 18.66 -3.69 -1.43
N PRO A 185 18.26 -3.20 -0.24
CA PRO A 185 17.87 -4.04 0.88
C PRO A 185 16.59 -4.84 0.62
N GLY A 186 16.36 -5.87 1.42
CA GLY A 186 15.15 -6.67 1.37
C GLY A 186 14.94 -7.51 2.62
N PHE A 187 14.01 -8.46 2.56
CA PHE A 187 13.84 -9.47 3.59
C PHE A 187 14.74 -10.67 3.31
N GLY A 188 15.26 -11.27 4.38
CA GLY A 188 15.84 -12.60 4.35
C GLY A 188 14.74 -13.65 4.57
N LYS A 189 14.94 -14.86 4.03
CA LYS A 189 13.98 -15.96 4.18
C LYS A 189 13.76 -16.33 5.65
N SER A 190 14.79 -16.20 6.50
CA SER A 190 14.66 -16.52 7.92
C SER A 190 13.65 -15.61 8.62
N ALA A 191 13.61 -14.31 8.25
CA ALA A 191 12.65 -13.36 8.76
C ALA A 191 11.22 -13.70 8.33
N THR A 192 11.01 -13.98 7.04
CA THR A 192 9.67 -14.27 6.53
C THR A 192 9.11 -15.58 7.08
N ASP A 193 9.95 -16.61 7.25
CA ASP A 193 9.57 -17.86 7.91
C ASP A 193 9.10 -17.63 9.36
N LEU A 194 9.72 -16.71 10.10
CA LEU A 194 9.32 -16.34 11.45
C LEU A 194 8.04 -15.49 11.44
N LEU A 195 7.93 -14.51 10.54
CA LEU A 195 6.75 -13.65 10.40
C LEU A 195 5.48 -14.45 10.04
N LEU A 196 5.60 -15.52 9.26
CA LEU A 196 4.49 -16.44 9.00
C LEU A 196 3.96 -17.10 10.28
N LYS A 197 4.84 -17.44 11.23
CA LYS A 197 4.46 -18.00 12.54
C LYS A 197 3.76 -16.98 13.45
N HIS A 198 4.09 -15.69 13.28
CA HIS A 198 3.40 -14.58 13.94
C HIS A 198 2.14 -14.12 13.20
N GLU A 199 1.74 -14.83 12.14
CA GLU A 199 0.53 -14.56 11.36
C GLU A 199 0.48 -13.14 10.78
N ALA A 200 1.65 -12.56 10.47
CA ALA A 200 1.71 -11.31 9.71
C ALA A 200 0.98 -11.48 8.37
N VAL A 201 0.20 -10.47 7.98
CA VAL A 201 -0.64 -10.54 6.78
C VAL A 201 0.13 -10.16 5.53
N ALA A 202 1.11 -9.26 5.68
CA ALA A 202 1.95 -8.78 4.60
C ALA A 202 3.31 -8.29 5.10
N ILE A 203 4.25 -8.18 4.17
CA ILE A 203 5.52 -7.47 4.35
C ILE A 203 5.57 -6.29 3.40
N GLY A 204 6.32 -5.25 3.78
CA GLY A 204 6.49 -4.06 2.98
C GLY A 204 7.94 -3.60 2.93
N VAL A 205 8.40 -3.09 1.79
CA VAL A 205 9.76 -2.54 1.63
C VAL A 205 9.72 -1.14 1.02
N ASP A 206 10.73 -0.33 1.33
CA ASP A 206 10.99 0.96 0.68
C ASP A 206 11.90 0.83 -0.57
N THR A 207 12.07 -0.39 -1.08
CA THR A 207 12.92 -0.77 -2.21
C THR A 207 12.09 -1.31 -3.39
N LEU A 208 12.77 -1.76 -4.46
CA LEU A 208 12.16 -2.30 -5.68
C LEU A 208 11.76 -3.78 -5.61
N SER A 209 12.07 -4.46 -4.50
CA SER A 209 11.72 -5.87 -4.36
C SER A 209 11.63 -6.27 -2.89
N LEU A 210 10.71 -7.18 -2.53
CA LEU A 210 10.69 -7.83 -1.21
C LEU A 210 12.02 -8.56 -0.91
N ASP A 211 12.66 -9.08 -1.95
CA ASP A 211 13.98 -9.72 -1.90
C ASP A 211 15.11 -8.68 -2.01
N PRO A 212 16.32 -8.95 -1.48
CA PRO A 212 17.47 -8.07 -1.70
C PRO A 212 17.87 -8.05 -3.18
N GLY A 213 18.49 -6.96 -3.63
CA GLY A 213 18.83 -6.75 -5.04
C GLY A 213 19.75 -7.83 -5.64
N ASN A 214 20.61 -8.43 -4.83
CA ASN A 214 21.47 -9.54 -5.25
C ASN A 214 20.82 -10.93 -5.19
N SER A 215 19.51 -11.02 -4.87
CA SER A 215 18.77 -12.28 -4.85
C SER A 215 18.75 -12.92 -6.24
N ALA A 216 19.20 -14.18 -6.31
CA ALA A 216 19.22 -14.95 -7.56
C ALA A 216 17.99 -15.86 -7.72
N ASP A 217 17.30 -16.16 -6.62
CA ASP A 217 16.25 -17.17 -6.53
C ASP A 217 14.90 -16.61 -6.06
N PHE A 218 14.84 -15.34 -5.66
CA PHE A 218 13.64 -14.69 -5.12
C PHE A 218 12.98 -15.53 -4.02
N ALA A 219 13.80 -16.05 -3.09
CA ALA A 219 13.35 -16.94 -2.04
C ALA A 219 12.22 -16.34 -1.18
N VAL A 220 12.20 -15.01 -0.99
CA VAL A 220 11.11 -14.36 -0.25
C VAL A 220 9.82 -14.38 -1.05
N HIS A 221 9.80 -13.94 -2.30
CA HIS A 221 8.59 -14.02 -3.13
C HIS A 221 8.06 -15.45 -3.23
N ASN A 222 8.94 -16.40 -3.53
CA ASN A 222 8.60 -17.81 -3.71
C ASN A 222 8.12 -18.53 -2.44
N SER A 223 8.34 -17.96 -1.25
CA SER A 223 7.84 -18.53 0.00
C SER A 223 6.68 -17.73 0.61
N TRP A 224 6.72 -16.40 0.51
CA TRP A 224 5.77 -15.50 1.14
C TRP A 224 4.42 -15.45 0.42
N LEU A 225 4.45 -15.21 -0.90
CA LEU A 225 3.22 -15.04 -1.69
C LEU A 225 2.43 -16.35 -1.81
N PRO A 226 3.04 -17.53 -2.07
CA PRO A 226 2.33 -18.81 -2.06
C PRO A 226 1.74 -19.19 -0.69
N ALA A 227 2.23 -18.61 0.41
CA ALA A 227 1.64 -18.79 1.74
C ALA A 227 0.34 -17.98 1.94
N GLY A 228 -0.20 -17.36 0.89
CA GLY A 228 -1.45 -16.59 0.92
C GLY A 228 -1.30 -15.20 1.55
N ARG A 229 -0.07 -14.70 1.66
CA ARG A 229 0.27 -13.35 2.12
C ARG A 229 0.50 -12.43 0.92
N TYR A 230 0.36 -11.13 1.12
CA TYR A 230 0.65 -10.14 0.07
C TYR A 230 1.92 -9.33 0.38
N GLY A 231 2.48 -8.69 -0.63
CA GLY A 231 3.65 -7.82 -0.54
C GLY A 231 3.31 -6.35 -0.80
N ILE A 232 4.15 -5.43 -0.34
CA ILE A 232 4.08 -4.01 -0.72
C ILE A 232 5.50 -3.52 -1.03
N GLU A 233 5.70 -2.96 -2.20
CA GLU A 233 7.00 -2.47 -2.63
C GLU A 233 6.97 -0.96 -2.90
N GLY A 234 8.14 -0.32 -2.87
CA GLY A 234 8.28 1.11 -3.09
C GLY A 234 7.55 1.97 -2.05
N LEU A 235 7.53 1.57 -0.78
CA LEU A 235 7.02 2.42 0.29
C LEU A 235 7.88 3.68 0.46
N ASN A 236 7.23 4.78 0.82
CA ASN A 236 7.86 6.07 1.09
C ASN A 236 7.56 6.54 2.54
N ASN A 237 8.30 7.53 3.03
CA ASN A 237 8.02 8.26 4.28
C ASN A 237 7.91 7.39 5.56
N LEU A 238 8.52 6.19 5.60
CA LEU A 238 8.51 5.31 6.78
C LEU A 238 9.22 5.93 8.00
N GLU A 239 10.14 6.87 7.79
CA GLU A 239 10.80 7.66 8.83
C GLU A 239 9.84 8.58 9.58
N ALA A 240 8.70 8.94 8.98
CA ALA A 240 7.71 9.80 9.60
C ALA A 240 6.78 9.03 10.56
N LEU A 241 6.95 7.72 10.73
CA LEU A 241 6.07 6.86 11.52
C LEU A 241 6.77 6.33 12.79
N PRO A 242 6.00 6.09 13.88
CA PRO A 242 6.50 5.32 15.00
C PRO A 242 6.72 3.86 14.58
N VAL A 243 7.61 3.14 15.28
CA VAL A 243 7.90 1.73 14.96
C VAL A 243 6.71 0.79 15.22
N LYS A 244 5.74 1.23 16.03
CA LYS A 244 4.47 0.53 16.30
C LYS A 244 3.36 1.52 16.60
N GLY A 245 2.11 1.04 16.53
CA GLY A 245 0.91 1.80 16.91
C GLY A 245 0.24 2.55 15.77
N ALA A 246 0.81 2.52 14.56
CA ALA A 246 0.16 2.98 13.36
C ALA A 246 -0.76 1.90 12.77
N THR A 247 -1.77 2.33 12.01
CA THR A 247 -2.62 1.45 11.17
C THR A 247 -2.35 1.75 9.71
N ILE A 248 -1.96 0.76 8.91
CA ILE A 248 -1.79 0.90 7.46
C ILE A 248 -3.11 0.64 6.74
N ILE A 249 -3.38 1.44 5.71
CA ILE A 249 -4.47 1.26 4.76
C ILE A 249 -3.86 1.04 3.39
N VAL A 250 -4.16 -0.10 2.79
CA VAL A 250 -3.66 -0.53 1.49
C VAL A 250 -4.75 -0.35 0.45
N GLY A 251 -4.65 0.71 -0.37
CA GLY A 251 -5.57 0.99 -1.47
C GLY A 251 -5.32 0.08 -2.68
N ALA A 252 -5.49 -1.23 -2.52
CA ALA A 252 -5.27 -2.22 -3.57
C ALA A 252 -6.23 -2.03 -4.75
N PRO A 253 -5.76 -2.10 -6.01
CA PRO A 253 -6.63 -2.07 -7.17
C PRO A 253 -7.50 -3.32 -7.23
N LYS A 254 -8.67 -3.22 -7.87
CA LYS A 254 -9.65 -4.30 -7.93
C LYS A 254 -10.01 -4.66 -9.37
N HIS A 255 -9.01 -5.01 -10.17
CA HIS A 255 -9.21 -5.59 -11.50
C HIS A 255 -9.14 -7.12 -11.45
N ARG A 256 -10.05 -7.75 -12.19
CA ARG A 256 -10.23 -9.20 -12.18
C ARG A 256 -8.97 -9.93 -12.62
N GLY A 257 -8.47 -10.84 -11.78
CA GLY A 257 -7.35 -11.72 -12.12
C GLY A 257 -5.99 -11.02 -12.15
N GLY A 258 -5.87 -9.86 -11.50
CA GLY A 258 -4.60 -9.14 -11.40
C GLY A 258 -3.58 -9.81 -10.48
N THR A 259 -2.29 -9.71 -10.83
CA THR A 259 -1.19 -10.20 -9.97
C THR A 259 -0.80 -9.18 -8.90
N GLY A 260 -1.24 -7.94 -9.04
CA GLY A 260 -0.88 -6.85 -8.15
C GLY A 260 -1.40 -5.52 -8.69
N GLY A 261 -0.72 -4.43 -8.38
CA GLY A 261 -0.98 -3.15 -9.04
C GLY A 261 -0.56 -1.93 -8.21
N PRO A 262 -0.41 -0.74 -8.82
CA PRO A 262 -0.11 0.48 -8.08
C PRO A 262 -1.17 0.74 -7.02
N ALA A 263 -0.73 1.10 -5.81
CA ALA A 263 -1.59 1.23 -4.64
C ALA A 263 -1.31 2.55 -3.93
N ARG A 264 -2.37 3.21 -3.46
CA ARG A 264 -2.20 4.34 -2.52
C ARG A 264 -2.13 3.78 -1.11
N ILE A 265 -0.97 3.92 -0.48
CA ILE A 265 -0.69 3.41 0.85
C ILE A 265 -0.71 4.56 1.84
N LEU A 266 -1.57 4.44 2.86
CA LEU A 266 -1.68 5.44 3.92
C LEU A 266 -1.40 4.79 5.27
N ALA A 267 -0.87 5.57 6.21
CA ALA A 267 -0.75 5.16 7.61
C ALA A 267 -1.44 6.17 8.52
N LEU A 268 -2.27 5.66 9.43
CA LEU A 268 -2.99 6.40 10.45
C LEU A 268 -2.22 6.32 11.76
N VAL A 269 -1.98 7.47 12.40
CA VAL A 269 -1.30 7.61 13.70
C VAL A 269 -2.21 8.30 14.70
#